data_AF-A0A9D7NZI6-F1
#
_entry.id   AF-A0A9D7NZI6-F1
#
_cell.length_a   1.000
_cell.length_b   1.000
_cell.length_c   1.000
_cell.angle_alpha   90.00
_cell.angle_beta   90.00
_cell.angle_gamma   90.00
#
_symmetry.space_group_name_H-M   'P 1'
#
loop_
_entity.id
_entity.type
_entity.pdbx_description
1 polymer ?
#
loop_
_entity_poly.entity_id
_entity_poly.type
_entity_poly.pdbx_seq_one_letter_code
_entity_poly.pdbx_strand_id
1 'polypeptide(L)'
;MQLSPLRQFLLAAALWLPLCFFLWAVLIAPLLLPVAKLTNLVLQMLMSDVIEMVEQDGAAFNVVTRLLTEADAGGRIGQLILSSTPMIYAWCLPLFAGLVMAAPVSMRQRLLQFSVGLPVLWLVITWGAVFDVFYLLQFKAGALGTAALESHGFKSSVVGLGYQFGYLILPTVTPVALWIMLNQGFVNQLVEFTREPEADDPV
;
A
#
# COMPACT_ATOMS: atom_id res chain seq x y z
N MET A 1 -32.57 -15.36 18.06
CA MET A 1 -31.52 -14.72 18.90
C MET A 1 -30.96 -13.55 18.12
N GLN A 2 -31.15 -12.30 18.57
CA GLN A 2 -30.53 -11.14 17.93
C GLN A 2 -29.05 -11.11 18.37
N LEU A 3 -28.14 -11.24 17.40
CA LEU A 3 -26.70 -11.11 17.67
C LEU A 3 -26.37 -9.65 17.98
N SER A 4 -25.44 -9.39 18.89
CA SER A 4 -24.97 -8.01 19.11
C SER A 4 -24.32 -7.45 17.84
N PRO A 5 -24.45 -6.14 17.55
CA PRO A 5 -23.88 -5.52 16.35
C PRO A 5 -22.39 -5.81 16.18
N LEU A 6 -21.64 -5.87 17.29
CA LEU A 6 -20.23 -6.24 17.31
C LEU A 6 -20.01 -7.68 16.84
N ARG A 7 -20.76 -8.65 17.36
CA ARG A 7 -20.63 -10.06 16.97
C ARG A 7 -21.00 -10.27 15.50
N GLN A 8 -22.03 -9.60 15.02
CA GLN A 8 -22.43 -9.67 13.61
C GLN A 8 -21.32 -9.14 12.70
N PHE A 9 -20.72 -7.99 13.04
CA PHE A 9 -19.60 -7.43 12.31
C PHE A 9 -18.36 -8.34 12.33
N LEU A 10 -18.00 -8.88 13.49
CA LEU A 10 -16.85 -9.78 13.62
C LEU A 10 -17.03 -11.06 12.80
N LEU A 11 -18.22 -11.66 12.83
CA LEU A 11 -18.53 -12.84 12.00
C LEU A 11 -18.51 -12.51 10.50
N ALA A 12 -19.05 -11.36 10.12
CA ALA A 12 -19.00 -10.89 8.75
C ALA A 12 -17.56 -10.64 8.29
N ALA A 13 -16.73 -9.98 9.11
CA ALA A 13 -15.32 -9.74 8.83
C ALA A 13 -14.53 -11.04 8.72
N ALA A 14 -14.80 -12.02 9.60
CA ALA A 14 -14.17 -13.34 9.54
C ALA A 14 -14.45 -14.10 8.23
N LEU A 15 -15.59 -13.83 7.58
CA LEU A 15 -15.93 -14.41 6.27
C LEU A 15 -15.42 -13.57 5.10
N TRP A 16 -15.60 -12.25 5.16
CA TRP A 16 -15.25 -11.33 4.07
C TRP A 16 -13.74 -11.13 3.93
N LEU A 17 -12.96 -11.13 5.02
CA LEU A 17 -11.52 -10.96 4.94
C LEU A 17 -10.86 -12.07 4.12
N PRO A 18 -11.02 -13.38 4.43
CA PRO A 18 -10.44 -14.44 3.61
C PRO A 18 -10.85 -14.35 2.13
N LEU A 19 -12.13 -14.04 1.86
CA LEU A 19 -12.63 -13.89 0.50
C LEU A 19 -11.97 -12.70 -0.23
N CYS A 20 -11.83 -11.55 0.42
CA CYS A 20 -11.17 -10.39 -0.15
C CYS A 20 -9.68 -10.64 -0.40
N PHE A 21 -8.98 -11.35 0.51
CA PHE A 21 -7.59 -11.76 0.30
C PHE A 21 -7.44 -12.73 -0.88
N PHE A 22 -8.36 -13.68 -1.03
CA PHE A 22 -8.39 -14.58 -2.19
C PHE A 22 -8.59 -13.81 -3.50
N LEU A 23 -9.60 -12.93 -3.54
CA LEU A 23 -9.87 -12.10 -4.73
C LEU A 23 -8.70 -11.17 -5.06
N TRP A 24 -8.07 -10.58 -4.05
CA TRP A 24 -6.88 -9.76 -4.22
C TRP A 24 -5.70 -10.55 -4.79
N ALA A 25 -5.45 -11.76 -4.30
CA ALA A 25 -4.36 -12.61 -4.82
C ALA A 25 -4.54 -12.92 -6.31
N VAL A 26 -5.78 -13.11 -6.77
CA VAL A 26 -6.11 -13.34 -8.18
C VAL A 26 -6.07 -12.05 -9.00
N LEU A 27 -6.49 -10.92 -8.43
CA LEU A 27 -6.68 -9.65 -9.13
C LEU A 27 -5.55 -8.63 -8.88
N ILE A 28 -4.44 -9.02 -8.25
CA ILE A 28 -3.38 -8.09 -7.84
C ILE A 28 -2.80 -7.33 -9.03
N ALA A 29 -2.52 -8.01 -10.15
CA ALA A 29 -1.92 -7.40 -11.32
C ALA A 29 -2.76 -6.23 -11.87
N PRO A 30 -4.06 -6.40 -12.20
CA PRO A 30 -4.86 -5.26 -12.65
C PRO A 30 -5.07 -4.20 -11.56
N LEU A 31 -5.14 -4.58 -10.28
CA LEU A 31 -5.25 -3.61 -9.17
C LEU A 31 -4.00 -2.72 -9.01
N LEU A 32 -2.83 -3.20 -9.43
CA LEU A 32 -1.57 -2.47 -9.39
C LEU A 32 -1.32 -1.58 -10.62
N LEU A 33 -2.12 -1.67 -11.69
CA LEU A 33 -1.92 -0.84 -12.89
C LEU A 33 -1.89 0.68 -12.59
N PRO A 34 -2.79 1.24 -11.76
CA PRO A 34 -2.73 2.66 -11.41
C PRO A 34 -1.48 2.98 -10.59
N VAL A 35 -1.09 2.06 -9.70
CA VAL A 35 0.11 2.19 -8.87
C VAL A 35 1.35 2.22 -9.75
N ALA A 36 1.48 1.32 -10.73
CA ALA A 36 2.61 1.30 -11.65
C ALA A 36 2.77 2.64 -12.38
N LYS A 37 1.66 3.19 -12.89
CA LYS A 37 1.65 4.51 -13.56
C LYS A 37 2.03 5.64 -12.63
N LEU A 38 1.50 5.66 -11.40
CA LEU A 38 1.81 6.67 -10.40
C LEU A 38 3.27 6.57 -9.93
N THR A 39 3.79 5.36 -9.72
CA THR A 39 5.20 5.12 -9.37
C THR A 39 6.11 5.59 -10.49
N ASN A 40 5.82 5.24 -11.75
CA ASN A 40 6.54 5.75 -12.90
C ASN A 40 6.53 7.29 -12.95
N LEU A 41 5.36 7.90 -12.78
CA LEU A 41 5.20 9.35 -12.78
C LEU A 41 6.07 10.01 -11.70
N VAL A 42 6.00 9.53 -10.46
CA VAL A 42 6.75 10.09 -9.34
C VAL A 42 8.26 9.89 -9.53
N LEU A 43 8.71 8.71 -9.96
CA LEU A 43 10.12 8.46 -10.21
C LEU A 43 10.67 9.31 -11.34
N GLN A 44 9.92 9.50 -12.43
CA GLN A 44 10.32 10.41 -13.51
C GLN A 44 10.35 11.87 -13.06
N MET A 45 9.45 12.29 -12.15
CA MET A 45 9.50 13.65 -11.57
C MET A 45 10.74 13.86 -10.68
N LEU A 46 11.18 12.83 -9.96
CA LEU A 46 12.27 12.94 -8.98
C LEU A 46 13.65 12.71 -9.60
N MET A 47 13.78 11.78 -10.55
CA MET A 47 15.07 11.27 -11.03
C MET A 47 15.00 10.82 -12.51
N SER A 48 14.48 11.66 -13.42
CA SER A 48 14.32 11.30 -14.85
C SER A 48 15.63 10.98 -15.60
N ASP A 49 16.76 11.46 -15.09
CA ASP A 49 18.12 11.20 -15.57
C ASP A 49 18.66 9.83 -15.11
N VAL A 50 18.11 9.26 -14.03
CA VAL A 50 18.49 7.94 -13.49
C VAL A 50 17.46 6.87 -13.85
N ILE A 51 16.18 7.21 -13.85
CA ILE A 51 15.08 6.28 -14.11
C ILE A 51 14.51 6.55 -15.49
N GLU A 52 14.48 5.52 -16.34
CA GLU A 52 13.87 5.59 -17.65
C GLU A 52 12.36 5.36 -17.56
N MET A 53 11.96 4.21 -17.01
CA MET A 53 10.56 3.88 -16.82
C MET A 53 10.35 2.74 -15.82
N VAL A 54 9.09 2.57 -15.41
CA VAL A 54 8.63 1.40 -14.66
C VAL A 54 7.74 0.57 -15.57
N GLU A 55 8.16 -0.67 -15.83
CA GLU A 55 7.38 -1.68 -16.51
C GLU A 55 6.74 -2.61 -15.50
N GLN A 56 5.44 -2.87 -15.64
CA GLN A 56 4.76 -3.85 -14.81
C GLN A 56 4.82 -5.22 -15.46
N ASP A 57 5.42 -6.18 -14.77
CA ASP A 57 5.44 -7.60 -15.13
C ASP A 57 4.62 -8.39 -14.10
N GLY A 58 3.35 -8.65 -14.43
CA GLY A 58 2.40 -9.27 -13.52
C GLY A 58 2.19 -8.44 -12.24
N ALA A 59 2.70 -8.95 -11.12
CA ALA A 59 2.64 -8.28 -9.81
C ALA A 59 3.97 -7.62 -9.40
N ALA A 60 5.01 -7.71 -10.24
CA ALA A 60 6.31 -7.10 -10.04
C ALA A 60 6.46 -5.84 -10.90
N PHE A 61 7.30 -4.91 -10.44
CA PHE A 61 7.68 -3.71 -11.17
C PHE A 61 9.16 -3.81 -11.55
N ASN A 62 9.43 -3.85 -12.85
CA ASN A 62 10.77 -3.78 -13.41
C ASN A 62 11.10 -2.32 -13.72
N VAL A 63 12.03 -1.76 -12.95
CA VAL A 63 12.46 -0.38 -13.09
C VAL A 63 13.69 -0.36 -13.98
N VAL A 64 13.51 0.17 -15.18
CA VAL A 64 14.56 0.35 -16.17
C VAL A 64 15.30 1.63 -15.81
N THR A 65 16.59 1.52 -15.52
CA THR A 65 17.43 2.68 -15.13
C THR A 65 18.33 3.10 -16.28
N ARG A 66 18.72 4.37 -16.36
CA ARG A 66 19.71 4.87 -17.33
C ARG A 66 21.16 4.62 -16.89
N LEU A 67 21.34 3.88 -15.79
CA LEU A 67 22.65 3.52 -15.26
C LEU A 67 23.24 2.38 -16.08
N LEU A 68 24.38 2.65 -16.69
CA LEU A 68 25.15 1.68 -17.46
C LEU A 68 26.10 0.93 -16.54
N THR A 69 26.08 -0.39 -16.60
CA THR A 69 27.03 -1.22 -15.85
C THR A 69 28.43 -1.12 -16.46
N GLU A 70 29.45 -1.46 -15.67
CA GLU A 70 30.78 -1.66 -16.23
C GLU A 70 30.74 -2.73 -17.34
N ALA A 71 31.63 -2.59 -18.32
CA ALA A 71 31.72 -3.53 -19.42
C ALA A 71 32.15 -4.91 -18.91
N ASP A 72 31.45 -5.96 -19.31
CA ASP A 72 31.86 -7.33 -18.99
C ASP A 72 33.21 -7.68 -19.66
N ALA A 73 33.76 -8.87 -19.36
CA ALA A 73 35.01 -9.33 -19.98
C ALA A 73 34.98 -9.39 -21.53
N GLY A 74 33.79 -9.30 -22.14
CA GLY A 74 33.57 -9.21 -23.58
C GLY A 74 33.26 -7.80 -24.09
N GLY A 75 33.41 -6.76 -23.26
CA GLY A 75 33.18 -5.36 -23.64
C GLY A 75 31.71 -4.95 -23.70
N ARG A 76 30.77 -5.77 -23.21
CA ARG A 76 29.34 -5.48 -23.30
C ARG A 76 28.89 -4.64 -22.11
N ILE A 77 28.19 -3.55 -22.41
CA ILE A 77 27.60 -2.65 -21.42
C ILE A 77 26.13 -3.03 -21.28
N GLY A 78 25.69 -3.32 -20.05
CA GLY A 78 24.31 -3.65 -19.73
C GLY A 78 23.58 -2.47 -19.10
N GLN A 79 22.25 -2.47 -19.20
CA GLN A 79 21.39 -1.56 -18.47
C GLN A 79 21.01 -2.19 -17.13
N LEU A 80 21.11 -1.42 -16.04
CA LEU A 80 20.68 -1.91 -14.74
C LEU A 80 19.15 -1.89 -14.65
N ILE A 81 18.56 -3.06 -14.41
CA ILE A 81 17.13 -3.24 -14.16
C ILE A 81 16.93 -3.64 -12.70
N LEU A 82 16.06 -2.91 -11.99
CA LEU A 82 15.73 -3.18 -10.60
C LEU A 82 14.34 -3.83 -10.54
N SER A 83 14.22 -4.97 -9.87
CA SER A 83 12.93 -5.63 -9.69
C SER A 83 12.36 -5.34 -8.30
N SER A 84 11.26 -4.59 -8.27
CA SER A 84 10.49 -4.25 -7.08
C SER A 84 9.25 -5.16 -7.02
N THR A 85 8.83 -5.56 -5.81
CA THR A 85 7.67 -6.47 -5.62
C THR A 85 6.55 -5.79 -4.83
N PRO A 86 5.66 -5.01 -5.48
CA PRO A 86 4.65 -4.23 -4.79
C PRO A 86 3.61 -4.98 -3.98
N MET A 87 3.45 -6.26 -4.28
CA MET A 87 2.53 -7.13 -3.57
C MET A 87 2.75 -7.10 -2.04
N ILE A 88 3.99 -6.92 -1.57
CA ILE A 88 4.33 -6.97 -0.15
C ILE A 88 3.77 -5.80 0.67
N TYR A 89 3.38 -4.69 0.01
CA TYR A 89 2.72 -3.53 0.65
C TYR A 89 1.29 -3.29 0.14
N ALA A 90 0.82 -4.04 -0.86
CA ALA A 90 -0.53 -3.93 -1.42
C ALA A 90 -1.63 -4.69 -0.64
N TRP A 91 -1.28 -5.41 0.42
CA TRP A 91 -2.22 -6.15 1.27
C TRP A 91 -3.19 -5.24 2.05
N CYS A 92 -2.94 -3.94 2.09
CA CYS A 92 -3.89 -2.95 2.62
C CYS A 92 -5.21 -2.90 1.84
N LEU A 93 -5.21 -3.26 0.55
CA LEU A 93 -6.40 -3.32 -0.30
C LEU A 93 -7.43 -4.37 0.17
N PRO A 94 -7.08 -5.67 0.30
CA PRO A 94 -8.03 -6.68 0.77
C PRO A 94 -8.43 -6.47 2.23
N LEU A 95 -7.54 -5.93 3.07
CA LEU A 95 -7.90 -5.55 4.44
C LEU A 95 -9.02 -4.50 4.44
N PHE A 96 -8.84 -3.39 3.72
CA PHE A 96 -9.86 -2.35 3.61
C PHE A 96 -11.16 -2.89 3.00
N ALA A 97 -11.06 -3.65 1.89
CA ALA A 97 -12.21 -4.23 1.23
C ALA A 97 -13.00 -5.16 2.17
N GLY A 98 -12.33 -6.01 2.94
CA GLY A 98 -12.97 -6.90 3.91
C GLY A 98 -13.72 -6.12 5.00
N LEU A 99 -13.13 -5.05 5.53
CA LEU A 99 -13.77 -4.18 6.53
C LEU A 99 -15.00 -3.47 5.95
N VAL A 100 -14.89 -2.91 4.73
CA VAL A 100 -16.00 -2.23 4.03
C VAL A 100 -17.15 -3.21 3.73
N MET A 101 -16.83 -4.44 3.34
CA MET A 101 -17.83 -5.48 3.04
C MET A 101 -18.52 -6.00 4.30
N ALA A 102 -17.80 -6.07 5.42
CA ALA A 102 -18.33 -6.48 6.71
C ALA A 102 -19.21 -5.39 7.38
N ALA A 103 -18.99 -4.12 7.04
CA ALA A 103 -19.77 -3.02 7.59
C ALA A 103 -21.25 -3.09 7.15
N PRO A 104 -22.22 -2.91 8.06
CA PRO A 104 -23.66 -2.94 7.78
C PRO A 104 -24.14 -1.62 7.14
N VAL A 105 -23.54 -1.25 6.00
CA VAL A 105 -23.83 -0.02 5.26
C VAL A 105 -24.59 -0.30 3.96
N SER A 106 -25.31 0.70 3.47
CA SER A 106 -26.01 0.60 2.19
C SER A 106 -25.05 0.43 1.02
N MET A 107 -25.51 -0.17 -0.09
CA MET A 107 -24.68 -0.37 -1.29
C MET A 107 -24.10 0.95 -1.83
N ARG A 108 -24.86 2.06 -1.79
CA ARG A 108 -24.36 3.37 -2.22
C ARG A 108 -23.20 3.87 -1.36
N GLN A 109 -23.35 3.78 -0.04
CA GLN A 109 -22.27 4.15 0.88
C GLN A 109 -21.04 3.26 0.68
N ARG A 110 -21.24 1.95 0.49
CA ARG A 110 -20.17 1.01 0.19
C ARG A 110 -19.39 1.40 -1.07
N LEU A 111 -20.08 1.74 -2.15
CA LEU A 111 -19.44 2.22 -3.39
C LEU A 111 -18.67 3.52 -3.17
N LEU A 112 -19.20 4.45 -2.37
CA LEU A 112 -18.50 5.68 -1.99
C LEU A 112 -17.22 5.38 -1.19
N GLN A 113 -17.29 4.42 -0.26
CA GLN A 113 -16.12 3.98 0.51
C GLN A 113 -15.04 3.42 -0.39
N PHE A 114 -15.38 2.60 -1.40
CA PHE A 114 -14.41 2.14 -2.39
C PHE A 114 -13.88 3.26 -3.29
N SER A 115 -14.72 4.19 -3.72
CA SER A 115 -14.30 5.29 -4.60
C SER A 115 -13.32 6.25 -3.93
N VAL A 116 -13.40 6.40 -2.59
CA VAL A 116 -12.44 7.20 -1.81
C VAL A 116 -11.26 6.33 -1.35
N GLY A 117 -11.56 5.12 -0.90
CA GLY A 117 -10.59 4.20 -0.32
C GLY A 117 -9.50 3.76 -1.29
N LEU A 118 -9.89 3.33 -2.49
CA LEU A 118 -8.95 2.79 -3.47
C LEU A 118 -7.91 3.84 -3.91
N PRO A 119 -8.29 5.08 -4.29
CA PRO A 119 -7.29 6.10 -4.62
C PRO A 119 -6.32 6.41 -3.48
N VAL A 120 -6.79 6.52 -2.24
CA VAL A 120 -5.93 6.78 -1.07
C VAL A 120 -4.95 5.62 -0.86
N LEU A 121 -5.42 4.38 -0.96
CA LEU A 121 -4.56 3.21 -0.83
C LEU A 121 -3.57 3.07 -1.99
N TRP A 122 -3.94 3.45 -3.21
CA TRP A 122 -2.99 3.51 -4.32
C TRP A 122 -1.86 4.49 -4.05
N LEU A 123 -2.13 5.66 -3.47
CA LEU A 123 -1.08 6.60 -3.07
C LEU A 123 -0.15 6.02 -2.00
N VAL A 124 -0.69 5.29 -1.03
CA VAL A 124 0.10 4.56 -0.02
C VAL A 124 1.01 3.51 -0.67
N ILE A 125 0.47 2.72 -1.59
CA ILE A 125 1.23 1.68 -2.29
C ILE A 125 2.29 2.33 -3.20
N THR A 126 1.97 3.43 -3.87
CA THR A 126 2.93 4.19 -4.68
C THR A 126 4.08 4.72 -3.82
N TRP A 127 3.82 5.24 -2.62
CA TRP A 127 4.88 5.63 -1.70
C TRP A 127 5.81 4.44 -1.39
N GLY A 128 5.23 3.29 -1.03
CA GLY A 128 5.99 2.06 -0.78
C GLY A 128 6.85 1.65 -1.98
N ALA A 129 6.30 1.72 -3.20
CA ALA A 129 6.99 1.38 -4.43
C ALA A 129 8.16 2.33 -4.76
N VAL A 130 7.96 3.64 -4.60
CA VAL A 130 9.02 4.63 -4.82
C VAL A 130 10.19 4.39 -3.85
N PHE A 131 9.90 4.22 -2.56
CA PHE A 131 10.96 3.99 -1.57
C PHE A 131 11.58 2.59 -1.65
N ASP A 132 10.88 1.59 -2.17
CA ASP A 132 11.47 0.29 -2.52
C ASP A 132 12.50 0.46 -3.65
N VAL A 133 12.20 1.24 -4.68
CA VAL A 133 13.15 1.53 -5.75
C VAL A 133 14.37 2.30 -5.23
N PHE A 134 14.15 3.29 -4.36
CA PHE A 134 15.26 3.99 -3.70
C PHE A 134 16.08 3.04 -2.82
N TYR A 135 15.44 2.12 -2.11
CA TYR A 135 16.13 1.11 -1.32
C TYR A 135 16.98 0.19 -2.21
N LEU A 136 16.45 -0.25 -3.36
CA LEU A 136 17.19 -1.06 -4.33
C LEU A 136 18.39 -0.30 -4.91
N LEU A 137 18.23 0.97 -5.27
CA LEU A 137 19.32 1.84 -5.72
C LEU A 137 20.39 2.03 -4.63
N GLN A 138 19.97 2.33 -3.41
CA GLN A 138 20.89 2.67 -2.32
C GLN A 138 21.72 1.46 -1.87
N PHE A 139 21.08 0.29 -1.74
CA PHE A 139 21.65 -0.85 -1.02
C PHE A 139 21.90 -2.09 -1.89
N LYS A 140 21.33 -2.17 -3.10
CA LYS A 140 21.46 -3.36 -3.97
C LYS A 140 22.09 -3.09 -5.34
N ALA A 141 22.06 -1.85 -5.83
CA ALA A 141 22.60 -1.48 -7.15
C ALA A 141 24.11 -1.19 -7.16
N GLY A 142 24.80 -1.33 -6.02
CA GLY A 142 26.22 -1.02 -5.88
C GLY A 142 26.51 0.49 -5.96
N ALA A 143 27.79 0.83 -6.19
CA ALA A 143 28.27 2.21 -6.09
C ALA A 143 27.56 3.19 -7.04
N LEU A 144 27.18 2.74 -8.24
CA LEU A 144 26.45 3.57 -9.22
C LEU A 144 25.07 4.01 -8.70
N GLY A 145 24.30 3.07 -8.11
CA GLY A 145 22.98 3.41 -7.56
C GLY A 145 23.06 4.30 -6.33
N THR A 146 24.06 4.06 -5.46
CA THR A 146 24.32 4.92 -4.30
C THR A 146 24.68 6.35 -4.73
N ALA A 147 25.62 6.51 -5.66
CA ALA A 147 26.02 7.82 -6.16
C ALA A 147 24.85 8.55 -6.85
N ALA A 148 24.00 7.82 -7.56
CA ALA A 148 22.81 8.38 -8.22
C ALA A 148 21.78 8.95 -7.22
N LEU A 149 21.58 8.30 -6.07
CA LEU A 149 20.69 8.84 -5.03
C LEU A 149 21.31 10.00 -4.26
N GLU A 150 22.60 9.90 -3.95
CA GLU A 150 23.32 10.96 -3.23
C GLU A 150 23.39 12.25 -4.05
N SER A 151 23.56 12.17 -5.37
CA SER A 151 23.53 13.34 -6.27
C SER A 151 22.17 14.06 -6.26
N HIS A 152 21.09 13.34 -5.97
CA HIS A 152 19.73 13.85 -5.83
C HIS A 152 19.38 14.25 -4.39
N GLY A 153 20.35 14.21 -3.47
CA GLY A 153 20.18 14.62 -2.07
C GLY A 153 19.46 13.60 -1.19
N PHE A 154 19.22 12.37 -1.67
CA PHE A 154 18.61 11.31 -0.88
C PHE A 154 19.66 10.61 -0.03
N LYS A 155 19.67 10.92 1.27
CA LYS A 155 20.53 10.24 2.24
C LYS A 155 20.01 8.84 2.54
N SER A 156 20.92 7.92 2.81
CA SER A 156 20.62 6.53 3.22
C SER A 156 19.60 6.42 4.35
N SER A 157 19.66 7.30 5.36
CA SER A 157 18.70 7.32 6.47
C SER A 157 17.27 7.68 6.04
N VAL A 158 17.12 8.62 5.10
CA VAL A 158 15.82 9.03 4.57
C VAL A 158 15.22 7.90 3.73
N VAL A 159 16.04 7.26 2.90
CA VAL A 159 15.63 6.09 2.10
C VAL A 159 15.17 4.95 3.01
N GLY A 160 15.96 4.60 4.02
CA GLY A 160 15.63 3.54 4.97
C GLY A 160 14.35 3.83 5.76
N LEU A 161 14.19 5.06 6.26
CA LEU A 161 12.97 5.47 6.99
C LEU A 161 11.74 5.45 6.09
N GLY A 162 11.82 6.02 4.88
CA GLY A 162 10.69 6.04 3.96
C GLY A 162 10.28 4.63 3.51
N TYR A 163 11.25 3.73 3.32
CA TYR A 163 11.00 2.32 3.06
C TYR A 163 10.30 1.62 4.23
N GLN A 164 10.81 1.74 5.45
CA GLN A 164 10.18 1.13 6.64
C GLN A 164 8.79 1.69 6.89
N PHE A 165 8.60 3.00 6.72
CA PHE A 165 7.32 3.65 6.89
C PHE A 165 6.29 3.18 5.85
N GLY A 166 6.71 3.10 4.58
CA GLY A 166 5.89 2.60 3.46
C GLY A 166 5.58 1.12 3.53
N TYR A 167 6.45 0.33 4.17
CA TYR A 167 6.28 -1.12 4.28
C TYR A 167 5.49 -1.54 5.53
N LEU A 168 5.76 -0.94 6.69
CA LEU A 168 5.24 -1.40 7.98
C LEU A 168 4.07 -0.56 8.50
N ILE A 169 4.13 0.76 8.33
CA ILE A 169 3.21 1.68 9.01
C ILE A 169 2.01 2.00 8.12
N LEU A 170 2.23 2.56 6.93
CA LEU A 170 1.14 3.01 6.07
C LEU A 170 0.19 1.88 5.66
N PRO A 171 0.66 0.70 5.18
CA PRO A 171 -0.25 -0.37 4.76
C PRO A 171 -1.11 -0.91 5.89
N THR A 172 -0.63 -0.81 7.14
CA THR A 172 -1.35 -1.29 8.33
C THR A 172 -2.35 -0.26 8.83
N VAL A 173 -1.91 0.98 9.01
CA VAL A 173 -2.71 2.01 9.69
C VAL A 173 -3.74 2.62 8.76
N THR A 174 -3.37 2.93 7.52
CA THR A 174 -4.25 3.64 6.58
C THR A 174 -5.57 2.94 6.31
N PRO A 175 -5.65 1.63 5.98
CA PRO A 175 -6.94 1.00 5.69
C PRO A 175 -7.88 1.01 6.90
N VAL A 176 -7.35 0.79 8.11
CA VAL A 176 -8.14 0.80 9.34
C VAL A 176 -8.63 2.22 9.67
N ALA A 177 -7.72 3.20 9.67
CA ALA A 177 -8.07 4.60 9.94
C ALA A 177 -9.10 5.12 8.93
N LEU A 178 -8.89 4.85 7.65
CA LEU A 178 -9.81 5.26 6.59
C LEU A 178 -11.18 4.62 6.73
N TRP A 179 -11.23 3.33 7.06
CA TRP A 179 -12.49 2.64 7.33
C TRP A 179 -13.23 3.25 8.53
N ILE A 180 -12.54 3.52 9.64
CA ILE A 180 -13.11 4.17 10.83
C ILE A 180 -13.68 5.55 10.46
N MET A 181 -12.92 6.36 9.74
CA MET A 181 -13.34 7.70 9.31
C MET A 181 -14.58 7.66 8.42
N LEU A 182 -14.72 6.65 7.56
CA LEU A 182 -15.85 6.50 6.65
C LEU A 182 -17.07 5.82 7.30
N ASN A 183 -16.91 5.22 8.49
CA ASN A 183 -17.95 4.48 9.20
C ASN A 183 -18.19 5.01 10.63
N GLN A 184 -17.90 6.29 10.90
CA GLN A 184 -18.01 6.91 12.24
C GLN A 184 -19.35 6.63 12.94
N GLY A 185 -20.46 6.72 12.21
CA GLY A 185 -21.79 6.45 12.78
C GLY A 185 -21.95 5.01 13.30
N PHE A 186 -21.42 4.03 12.56
CA PHE A 186 -21.42 2.64 12.99
C PHE A 186 -20.45 2.40 14.16
N VAL A 187 -19.27 3.03 14.13
CA VAL A 187 -18.29 2.93 15.22
C VAL A 187 -18.85 3.49 16.53
N ASN A 188 -19.56 4.63 16.48
CA ASN A 188 -20.19 5.22 17.67
C ASN A 188 -21.23 4.29 18.29
N GLN A 189 -22.02 3.58 17.49
CA GLN A 189 -22.99 2.58 17.98
C GLN A 189 -22.30 1.41 18.71
N LEU A 190 -21.13 0.98 18.24
CA LEU A 190 -20.36 -0.07 18.91
C LEU A 190 -19.83 0.39 20.28
N VAL A 191 -19.39 1.64 20.37
CA VAL A 191 -18.90 2.23 21.62
C VAL A 191 -20.04 2.43 22.62
N GLU A 192 -21.18 2.97 22.18
CA GLU A 192 -22.36 3.17 23.03
C GLU A 192 -22.91 1.85 23.58
N PHE A 193 -22.93 0.79 22.78
CA PHE A 193 -23.31 -0.55 23.24
C PHE A 193 -22.38 -1.13 24.32
N THR A 194 -21.12 -0.66 24.38
CA THR A 194 -20.10 -1.19 25.31
C THR A 194 -20.06 -0.39 26.63
N ARG A 195 -20.75 0.74 26.75
CA ARG A 195 -20.86 1.45 28.04
C ARG A 195 -21.66 0.59 29.02
N GLU A 196 -21.07 0.27 30.17
CA GLU A 196 -21.81 -0.30 31.30
C GLU A 196 -22.88 0.70 31.77
N PRO A 197 -24.08 0.24 32.15
CA PRO A 197 -25.10 1.12 32.69
C PRO A 197 -24.53 1.82 33.94
N GLU A 198 -24.73 3.14 34.00
CA GLU A 198 -24.36 3.96 35.14
C GLU A 198 -25.00 3.31 36.38
N ALA A 199 -24.17 2.87 37.33
CA ALA A 199 -24.67 2.26 38.55
C ALA A 199 -25.57 3.28 39.24
N ASP A 200 -26.86 2.94 39.41
CA ASP A 200 -27.81 3.77 40.16
C ASP A 200 -27.18 4.12 41.51
N ASP A 201 -26.86 5.39 41.69
CA ASP A 201 -26.34 5.92 42.95
C ASP A 201 -27.46 5.74 43.99
N PRO A 202 -27.23 4.98 45.08
CA PRO A 202 -28.26 4.81 46.09
C PRO A 202 -28.45 6.15 46.83
N VAL A 203 -29.63 6.75 46.63
CA VAL A 203 -30.13 7.93 47.36
C VAL A 203 -30.25 7.66 48.85
#